data_AF-A0A7C7XW17-F1
#
_entry.id   AF-A0A7C7XW17-F1
#
_cell.length_a   1.000
_cell.length_b   1.000
_cell.length_c   1.000
_cell.angle_alpha   90.00
_cell.angle_beta   90.00
_cell.angle_gamma   90.00
#
_symmetry.space_group_name_H-M   'P 1'
#
loop_
_entity.id
_entity.type
_entity.pdbx_description
1 polymer ?
#
loop_
_entity_poly.entity_id
_entity_poly.type
_entity_poly.pdbx_seq_one_letter_code
_entity_poly.pdbx_strand_id
1 'polypeptide(L)'
;VLNSQSDTKWADDNDNRLTKLGKILRLSAIDEMPQFINVLLGDMSVVGPRPHPINLNKEYEFKISKFNKRHRFKPGITGLAQSKGFSGFITG
;
A
#
# COMPACT_ATOMS: atom_id res chain seq x y z
N VAL A 1 -9.88 14.11 10.16
CA VAL A 1 -10.17 14.52 8.76
C VAL A 1 -10.24 13.24 7.92
N LEU A 2 -11.44 12.83 7.51
CA LEU A 2 -11.61 11.66 6.63
C LEU A 2 -11.27 12.10 5.20
N ASN A 3 -10.35 11.39 4.54
CA ASN A 3 -9.91 11.70 3.19
C ASN A 3 -10.83 11.00 2.18
N SER A 4 -11.78 11.73 1.59
CA SER A 4 -12.76 11.17 0.63
C SER A 4 -12.14 10.58 -0.64
N GLN A 5 -10.84 10.80 -0.87
CA GLN A 5 -10.10 10.29 -2.02
C GLN A 5 -9.17 9.11 -1.65
N SER A 6 -9.25 8.56 -0.42
CA SER A 6 -8.40 7.43 0.02
C SER A 6 -8.67 6.15 -0.77
N ASP A 7 -9.91 5.95 -1.20
CA ASP A 7 -10.36 4.68 -1.76
C ASP A 7 -10.25 4.63 -3.29
N THR A 8 -9.98 5.78 -3.91
CA THR A 8 -9.96 5.95 -5.37
C THR A 8 -8.59 6.32 -5.91
N LYS A 9 -7.71 6.95 -5.11
CA LYS A 9 -6.40 7.43 -5.60
C LYS A 9 -5.27 7.19 -4.61
N TRP A 10 -4.20 6.56 -5.09
CA TRP A 10 -2.92 6.50 -4.39
C TRP A 10 -2.34 7.90 -4.17
N ALA A 11 -1.70 8.10 -3.03
CA ALA A 11 -1.02 9.35 -2.73
C ALA A 11 0.34 9.39 -3.44
N ASP A 12 0.48 10.35 -4.34
CA ASP A 12 1.62 10.60 -5.23
C ASP A 12 2.54 11.70 -4.67
N ASP A 13 3.68 11.96 -5.32
CA ASP A 13 4.70 12.90 -4.85
C ASP A 13 4.22 14.36 -4.81
N ASN A 14 3.26 14.71 -5.67
CA ASN A 14 2.61 16.02 -5.76
C ASN A 14 1.22 16.05 -5.09
N ASP A 15 0.97 15.19 -4.12
CA ASP A 15 -0.32 15.17 -3.44
C ASP A 15 -0.47 16.30 -2.42
N ASN A 16 -1.39 17.24 -2.68
CA ASN A 16 -1.74 18.34 -1.77
C ASN A 16 -2.22 17.87 -0.38
N ARG A 17 -2.55 16.58 -0.21
CA ARG A 17 -2.90 15.97 1.08
C ARG A 17 -1.67 15.64 1.93
N LEU A 18 -0.46 15.71 1.37
CA LEU A 18 0.79 15.43 2.06
C LEU A 18 1.28 16.66 2.83
N THR A 19 1.18 16.62 4.16
CA THR A 19 1.74 17.66 5.03
C THR A 19 3.26 17.49 5.18
N LYS A 20 3.97 18.54 5.61
CA LYS A 20 5.42 18.46 5.90
C LYS A 20 5.76 17.31 6.87
N LEU A 21 4.92 17.10 7.88
CA LEU A 21 5.05 15.97 8.81
C LEU A 21 4.75 14.63 8.14
N GLY A 22 3.71 14.56 7.30
CA GLY A 22 3.40 13.36 6.52
C GLY A 22 4.54 12.94 5.59
N LYS A 23 5.27 13.91 5.02
CA LYS A 23 6.47 13.64 4.20
C LYS A 23 7.59 13.01 5.04
N ILE A 24 7.85 13.51 6.25
CA ILE A 24 8.86 12.95 7.17
C ILE A 24 8.46 11.54 7.61
N LEU A 25 7.18 11.30 7.93
CA LEU A 25 6.68 9.98 8.33
C LEU A 25 6.87 8.92 7.24
N ARG A 26 6.62 9.28 5.97
CA ARG A 26 6.88 8.41 4.81
C ARG A 26 8.38 8.17 4.56
N LEU A 27 9.21 9.20 4.68
CA LEU A 27 10.66 9.08 4.51
C LEU A 27 11.30 8.20 5.58
N SER A 28 10.78 8.27 6.81
CA SER A 28 11.24 7.45 7.93
C SER A 28 10.59 6.06 8.00
N ALA A 29 9.67 5.74 7.08
CA ALA A 29 8.86 4.51 7.05
C ALA A 29 8.09 4.23 8.37
N ILE A 30 7.88 5.26 9.19
CA ILE A 30 7.17 5.14 10.47
C ILE A 30 5.68 4.83 10.25
N ASP A 31 5.14 5.21 9.09
CA ASP A 31 3.77 4.89 8.69
C ASP A 31 3.53 3.39 8.41
N GLU A 32 4.60 2.60 8.23
CA GLU A 32 4.51 1.14 8.08
C GLU A 32 4.66 0.38 9.41
N MET A 33 5.12 1.03 10.49
CA MET A 33 5.25 0.40 11.82
C MET A 33 3.93 -0.21 12.33
N PRO A 34 2.75 0.42 12.16
CA PRO A 34 1.48 -0.22 12.54
C PRO A 34 1.20 -1.51 11.76
N GLN A 35 1.62 -1.61 10.49
CA GLN A 35 1.47 -2.82 9.68
C GLN A 35 2.40 -3.94 10.15
N PHE A 36 3.56 -3.59 10.73
CA PHE A 36 4.46 -4.56 11.36
C PHE A 36 3.82 -5.28 12.55
N ILE A 37 2.99 -4.59 13.32
CA ILE A 37 2.23 -5.22 14.41
C ILE A 37 1.27 -6.29 13.85
N ASN A 38 0.61 -6.03 12.71
CA ASN A 38 -0.27 -7.02 12.07
C ASN A 38 0.50 -8.27 11.57
N VAL A 39 1.80 -8.15 11.29
CA VAL A 39 2.65 -9.32 11.01
C VAL A 39 2.88 -10.13 12.27
N LEU A 40 3.15 -9.47 13.40
CA LEU A 40 3.32 -10.14 14.70
C LEU A 40 2.03 -10.82 15.17
N LEU A 41 0.87 -10.22 14.88
CA LEU A 41 -0.46 -10.79 15.17
C LEU A 41 -0.87 -11.91 14.18
N GLY A 42 -0.14 -12.05 13.06
CA GLY A 42 -0.36 -13.11 12.07
C GLY A 42 -1.39 -12.79 10.97
N ASP A 43 -1.96 -11.59 10.96
CA ASP A 43 -2.91 -11.11 9.94
C ASP A 43 -2.21 -10.74 8.62
N MET A 44 -0.96 -10.30 8.71
CA MET A 44 -0.08 -9.99 7.57
C MET A 44 1.17 -10.89 7.56
N SER A 45 1.83 -10.93 6.41
CA SER A 45 3.15 -11.54 6.21
C SER A 45 4.22 -10.46 6.02
N VAL A 46 5.48 -10.78 6.29
CA VAL A 46 6.60 -9.90 5.92
C VAL A 46 6.64 -9.76 4.39
N VAL A 47 6.53 -10.88 3.67
CA VAL A 47 6.53 -10.95 2.20
C VAL A 47 5.18 -11.41 1.68
N GLY A 48 4.56 -10.63 0.80
CA GLY A 48 3.24 -10.88 0.22
C GLY A 48 2.75 -9.73 -0.68
N PRO A 49 1.58 -9.88 -1.34
CA PRO A 49 0.99 -8.78 -2.10
C PRO A 49 0.52 -7.67 -1.16
N ARG A 50 0.87 -6.40 -1.44
CA ARG A 50 0.40 -5.26 -0.64
C ARG A 50 -1.13 -5.18 -0.66
N PRO A 51 -1.82 -4.89 0.45
CA PRO A 51 -3.27 -4.71 0.43
C PRO A 51 -3.65 -3.47 -0.40
N HIS A 52 -4.79 -3.54 -1.08
CA HIS A 52 -5.35 -2.44 -1.88
C HIS A 52 -6.79 -2.15 -1.48
N PRO A 53 -7.26 -0.90 -1.62
CA PRO A 53 -8.67 -0.56 -1.40
C PRO A 53 -9.61 -1.41 -2.27
N ILE A 54 -10.80 -1.69 -1.75
CA ILE A 54 -11.78 -2.59 -2.38
C ILE A 54 -12.20 -2.07 -3.76
N ASN A 55 -12.40 -0.76 -3.90
CA ASN A 55 -12.80 -0.14 -5.17
C ASN A 55 -11.71 -0.29 -6.24
N LEU A 56 -10.44 -0.09 -5.88
CA LEU A 56 -9.29 -0.33 -6.75
C LEU A 56 -9.16 -1.81 -7.14
N ASN A 57 -9.41 -2.74 -6.21
CA ASN A 57 -9.40 -4.17 -6.54
C ASN A 57 -10.43 -4.53 -7.61
N LYS A 58 -11.65 -4.01 -7.52
CA LYS A 58 -12.69 -4.22 -8.54
C LYS A 58 -12.25 -3.70 -9.89
N GLU A 59 -11.71 -2.48 -9.94
CA GLU A 59 -11.22 -1.89 -11.19
C GLU A 59 -10.10 -2.74 -11.84
N TYR A 60 -9.14 -3.21 -11.04
CA TYR A 60 -8.05 -4.05 -11.54
C TYR A 60 -8.48 -5.46 -11.93
N GLU A 61 -9.49 -6.03 -11.26
CA GLU A 61 -10.05 -7.33 -11.61
C GLU A 61 -10.60 -7.35 -13.05
N PHE A 62 -11.24 -6.27 -13.48
CA PHE A 62 -11.72 -6.13 -14.87
C PHE A 62 -10.58 -5.89 -15.88
N LYS A 63 -9.48 -5.25 -15.47
CA LYS A 63 -8.37 -4.87 -16.36
C LYS A 63 -7.28 -5.93 -16.48
N ILE A 64 -7.06 -6.74 -15.45
CA ILE A 64 -5.91 -7.65 -15.34
C ILE A 64 -6.42 -9.09 -15.20
N SER A 65 -6.15 -9.91 -16.22
CA SER A 65 -6.45 -11.35 -16.16
C SER A 65 -5.77 -12.00 -14.95
N LYS A 66 -6.53 -12.79 -14.19
CA LYS A 66 -6.06 -13.53 -13.00
C LYS A 66 -5.66 -12.65 -11.81
N PHE A 67 -6.07 -11.38 -11.75
CA PHE A 67 -5.76 -10.49 -10.62
C PHE A 67 -6.15 -11.08 -9.25
N ASN A 68 -7.32 -11.73 -9.16
CA ASN A 68 -7.84 -12.36 -7.94
C ASN A 68 -6.93 -13.43 -7.33
N LYS A 69 -5.97 -13.97 -8.10
CA LYS A 69 -5.02 -14.96 -7.59
C LYS A 69 -4.18 -14.42 -6.42
N ARG A 70 -4.00 -13.09 -6.34
CA ARG A 70 -3.26 -12.44 -5.25
C ARG A 70 -3.92 -12.58 -3.89
N HIS A 71 -5.25 -12.67 -3.84
CA HIS A 71 -6.02 -12.72 -2.59
C HIS A 71 -5.94 -14.10 -1.91
N ARG A 72 -5.27 -15.08 -2.51
CA ARG A 72 -4.99 -16.39 -1.90
C ARG A 72 -3.81 -16.40 -0.94
N PHE A 73 -3.03 -15.32 -0.91
CA PHE A 73 -1.86 -15.18 -0.06
C PHE A 73 -2.11 -14.09 1.00
N LYS A 74 -1.51 -14.25 2.19
CA LYS A 74 -1.57 -13.21 3.21
C LYS A 74 -0.98 -11.90 2.66
N PRO A 75 -1.61 -10.74 2.94
CA PRO A 75 -1.05 -9.46 2.53
C PRO A 75 0.35 -9.26 3.09
N GLY A 76 1.22 -8.62 2.32
CA GLY A 76 2.61 -8.36 2.69
C GLY A 76 2.88 -6.90 3.06
N ILE A 77 3.77 -6.66 4.02
CA ILE A 77 4.43 -5.36 4.17
C ILE A 77 5.28 -5.10 2.93
N THR A 78 6.08 -6.11 2.54
CA THR A 78 6.84 -6.10 1.30
C THR A 78 6.48 -7.20 0.32
N GLY A 79 6.89 -7.06 -0.94
CA GLY A 79 6.55 -8.01 -2.00
C GLY A 79 7.23 -7.70 -3.33
N LEU A 80 6.92 -8.52 -4.33
CA LEU A 80 7.56 -8.45 -5.65
C LEU A 80 7.46 -7.06 -6.30
N ALA A 81 6.34 -6.36 -6.13
CA ALA A 81 6.18 -5.00 -6.66
C ALA A 81 7.17 -4.02 -6.00
N GLN A 82 7.36 -4.12 -4.69
CA GLN A 82 8.28 -3.25 -3.96
C GLN A 82 9.74 -3.57 -4.25
N SER A 83 10.09 -4.86 -4.35
CA SER A 83 11.43 -5.29 -4.77
C SER A 83 11.78 -4.81 -6.19
N LYS A 84 10.78 -4.59 -7.04
CA LYS A 84 10.93 -4.04 -8.39
C LYS A 84 10.85 -2.49 -8.45
N GLY A 85 10.81 -1.82 -7.30
CA GLY A 85 10.79 -0.36 -7.22
C GLY A 85 9.40 0.29 -7.31
N PHE A 86 8.31 -0.48 -7.39
CA PHE A 86 6.93 0.03 -7.41
C PHE A 86 6.35 0.19 -6.01
N SER A 87 7.17 0.60 -5.04
CA SER A 87 6.83 0.64 -3.62
C SER A 87 6.07 1.89 -3.20
N GLY A 88 5.99 2.91 -4.07
CA GLY A 88 5.36 4.19 -3.76
C GLY A 88 6.16 5.03 -2.76
N PHE A 89 7.44 4.68 -2.53
CA PHE A 89 8.38 5.55 -1.83
C PHE A 89 8.77 6.70 -2.75
N ILE A 90 8.68 7.92 -2.22
CA ILE A 90 9.18 9.13 -2.89
C ILE A 90 10.69 8.97 -3.01
N THR A 91 11.19 8.79 -4.23
CA THR A 91 12.63 8.86 -4.49
C THR A 91 12.91 10.31 -4.83
N GLY A 92 13.56 11.02 -3.90
CA GLY A 92 13.96 12.42 -4.10
C GLY A 92 15.08 12.57 -5.11
#